data_AF-A0A4Y2PVN7-F1
#
_entry.id   AF-A0A4Y2PVN7-F1
#
_cell.length_a   1.000
_cell.length_b   1.000
_cell.length_c   1.000
_cell.angle_alpha   90.00
_cell.angle_beta   90.00
_cell.angle_gamma   90.00
#
_symmetry.space_group_name_H-M   'P 1'
#
loop_
_entity.id
_entity.type
_entity.pdbx_description
1 polymer ?
#
loop_
_entity_poly.entity_id
_entity_poly.type
_entity_poly.pdbx_seq_one_letter_code
_entity_poly.pdbx_strand_id
1 'polypeptide(L)'
;MPIPQLALCSGRTKEGVQYVFDYLQNESPPRELFALLHKSVYSSSVRKPYRGYKLLVKDQEVSEIKKLTSEDRPVWYIFSGMGTQWPCMAKQLMNLEAFASSIRRSAEVLKPYGLDLTDMVTNGGTIESNSSNVISVFVSIAAVQVALVDVLNEIGIIPDGIIGHSMGELGCAYADGSLTAEQILLISYGRGKALVDSNLEAGAMAALGKYAYVIDIFASTMFKLN
;
A
#
# COMPACT_ATOMS: atom_id res chain seq x y z
N MET A 1 -9.03 15.48 10.93
CA MET A 1 -9.93 14.54 11.63
C MET A 1 -9.09 13.69 12.57
N PRO A 2 -9.62 13.22 13.71
CA PRO A 2 -8.89 12.27 14.54
C PRO A 2 -8.61 10.99 13.73
N ILE A 3 -7.41 10.42 13.91
CA ILE A 3 -7.01 9.17 13.26
C ILE A 3 -7.92 8.04 13.79
N PRO A 4 -8.60 7.28 12.91
CA PRO A 4 -9.35 6.10 13.31
C PRO A 4 -8.51 5.14 14.15
N GLN A 5 -9.09 4.60 15.24
CA GLN A 5 -8.38 3.65 16.09
C GLN A 5 -8.76 2.21 15.73
N LEU A 6 -7.75 1.37 15.52
CA LEU A 6 -7.93 -0.06 15.30
C LEU A 6 -7.87 -0.80 16.63
N ALA A 7 -8.97 -1.46 17.01
CA ALA A 7 -9.00 -2.40 18.12
C ALA A 7 -8.80 -3.83 17.60
N LEU A 8 -7.88 -4.57 18.20
CA LEU A 8 -7.67 -5.99 17.94
C LEU A 8 -7.95 -6.77 19.22
N CYS A 9 -8.66 -7.88 19.12
CA CYS A 9 -8.97 -8.72 20.28
C CYS A 9 -8.94 -10.21 19.90
N SER A 10 -8.60 -11.05 20.89
CA SER A 10 -8.64 -12.50 20.76
C SER A 10 -9.27 -13.12 22.01
N GLY A 11 -10.07 -14.16 21.83
CA GLY A 11 -10.89 -14.73 22.90
C GLY A 11 -11.19 -16.22 22.73
N ARG A 12 -11.77 -16.80 23.79
CA ARG A 12 -12.24 -18.20 23.83
C ARG A 12 -13.50 -18.43 23.02
N THR A 13 -14.35 -17.42 22.96
CA THR A 13 -15.67 -17.44 22.33
C THR A 13 -15.85 -16.19 21.47
N LYS A 14 -16.79 -16.24 20.53
CA LYS A 14 -17.14 -15.07 19.71
C LYS A 14 -17.71 -13.96 20.58
N GLU A 15 -18.55 -14.34 21.54
CA GLU A 15 -19.25 -13.46 22.46
C GLU A 15 -18.27 -12.70 23.36
N GLY A 16 -17.18 -13.35 23.79
CA GLY A 16 -16.14 -12.69 24.59
C GLY A 16 -15.39 -11.61 23.81
N VAL A 17 -15.13 -11.83 22.52
CA VAL A 17 -14.53 -10.81 21.65
C VAL A 17 -15.53 -9.66 21.40
N GLN A 18 -16.79 -9.99 21.15
CA GLN A 18 -17.85 -8.99 20.96
C GLN A 18 -18.03 -8.09 22.19
N TYR A 19 -18.04 -8.68 23.39
CA TYR A 19 -18.15 -7.93 24.64
C TYR A 19 -17.05 -6.86 24.78
N VAL A 20 -15.80 -7.20 24.44
CA VAL A 20 -14.69 -6.24 24.44
C VAL A 20 -14.94 -5.12 23.43
N PHE A 21 -15.42 -5.44 22.23
CA PHE A 21 -15.74 -4.44 21.20
C PHE A 21 -16.87 -3.50 21.59
N ASP A 22 -17.89 -4.00 22.29
CA ASP A 22 -18.99 -3.18 22.79
C ASP A 22 -18.50 -2.25 23.91
N TYR A 23 -17.66 -2.77 24.82
CA TYR A 23 -17.00 -1.98 25.86
C TYR A 23 -16.15 -0.83 25.28
N LEU A 24 -15.31 -1.13 24.29
CA LEU A 24 -14.44 -0.13 23.66
C LEU A 24 -15.23 0.99 22.96
N GLN A 25 -16.41 0.69 22.41
CA GLN A 25 -17.25 1.67 21.73
C GLN A 25 -17.99 2.58 22.71
N ASN A 26 -18.47 2.03 23.83
CA ASN A 26 -19.33 2.77 24.76
C ASN A 26 -18.54 3.61 25.77
N GLU A 27 -17.35 3.16 26.17
CA GLU A 27 -16.64 3.72 27.33
C GLU A 27 -15.47 4.66 26.97
N SER A 28 -15.22 4.92 25.67
CA SER A 28 -14.11 5.78 25.20
C SER A 28 -12.77 5.57 25.94
N PRO A 29 -12.23 4.34 25.93
CA PRO A 29 -11.12 3.97 26.82
C PRO A 29 -9.79 4.64 26.47
N PRO A 30 -8.85 4.70 27.42
CA PRO A 30 -7.52 5.29 27.21
C PRO A 30 -6.69 4.51 26.17
N ARG A 31 -5.76 5.19 25.50
CA ARG A 31 -4.93 4.61 24.42
C ARG A 31 -4.11 3.40 24.88
N GLU A 32 -3.71 3.40 26.14
CA GLU A 32 -2.93 2.34 26.79
C GLU A 32 -3.69 1.00 26.78
N LEU A 33 -5.03 1.04 26.86
CA LEU A 33 -5.83 -0.18 26.78
C LEU A 33 -5.70 -0.85 25.40
N PHE A 34 -5.67 -0.07 24.32
CA PHE A 34 -5.49 -0.60 22.97
C PHE A 34 -4.14 -1.31 22.83
N ALA A 35 -3.07 -0.71 23.36
CA ALA A 35 -1.74 -1.32 23.35
C ALA A 35 -1.72 -2.65 24.11
N LEU A 36 -2.37 -2.73 25.27
CA LEU A 36 -2.50 -3.97 26.04
C LEU A 36 -3.30 -5.04 25.28
N LEU A 37 -4.42 -4.65 24.67
CA LEU A 37 -5.24 -5.55 23.87
C LEU A 37 -4.47 -6.10 22.66
N HIS A 38 -3.76 -5.24 21.91
CA HIS A 38 -2.93 -5.64 20.78
C HIS A 38 -1.87 -6.65 21.21
N LYS A 39 -1.15 -6.38 22.30
CA LYS A 39 -0.17 -7.32 22.88
C LYS A 39 -0.80 -8.67 23.22
N SER A 40 -2.04 -8.69 23.68
CA SER A 40 -2.77 -9.92 23.99
C SER A 40 -3.10 -10.78 22.76
N VAL A 41 -3.25 -10.19 21.57
CA VAL A 41 -3.57 -10.89 20.32
C VAL A 41 -2.38 -11.68 19.79
N TYR A 42 -1.18 -11.18 20.01
CA TYR A 42 0.09 -11.83 19.65
C TYR A 42 0.47 -12.97 20.61
N SER A 43 -0.20 -13.11 21.75
CA SER A 43 -0.04 -14.29 22.61
C SER A 43 -0.75 -15.52 22.02
N SER A 44 -0.19 -16.71 22.24
CA SER A 44 -0.58 -18.01 21.64
C SER A 44 -2.08 -18.16 21.30
N SER A 45 -2.35 -18.42 20.01
CA SER A 45 -3.68 -18.64 19.43
C SER A 45 -4.35 -19.94 19.89
N VAL A 46 -3.58 -20.93 20.36
CA VAL A 46 -4.07 -22.27 20.75
C VAL A 46 -5.18 -22.18 21.80
N ARG A 47 -5.06 -21.21 22.73
CA ARG A 47 -6.07 -20.98 23.75
C ARG A 47 -7.10 -19.94 23.35
N LYS A 48 -6.97 -19.20 22.24
CA LYS A 48 -7.88 -18.11 21.86
C LYS A 48 -8.30 -18.26 20.38
N PRO A 49 -9.20 -19.22 20.07
CA PRO A 49 -9.54 -19.56 18.69
C PRO A 49 -10.35 -18.48 17.97
N TYR A 50 -10.88 -17.47 18.66
CA TYR A 50 -11.56 -16.35 18.02
C TYR A 50 -10.65 -15.13 18.00
N ARG A 51 -10.51 -14.51 16.82
CA ARG A 51 -9.88 -13.20 16.66
C ARG A 51 -10.87 -12.26 16.00
N GLY A 52 -10.78 -10.98 16.34
CA GLY A 52 -11.54 -9.96 15.64
C GLY A 52 -10.77 -8.65 15.56
N TYR A 53 -11.27 -7.78 14.70
CA TYR A 53 -10.88 -6.38 14.66
C TYR A 53 -12.13 -5.49 14.69
N LYS A 54 -11.98 -4.26 15.19
CA LYS A 54 -12.98 -3.20 15.11
C LYS A 54 -12.30 -1.87 14.86
N LEU A 55 -12.77 -1.12 13.88
CA LEU A 55 -12.33 0.25 13.62
C LEU A 55 -13.28 1.21 14.34
N LEU A 56 -12.74 2.01 15.25
CA LEU A 56 -13.50 3.02 15.98
C LEU A 56 -13.55 4.29 15.14
N VAL A 57 -14.59 4.39 14.32
CA VAL A 57 -14.90 5.56 13.48
C VAL A 57 -16.29 6.05 13.84
N LYS A 58 -16.45 7.37 13.87
CA LYS A 58 -17.75 7.97 14.11
C LYS A 58 -18.71 7.57 12.98
N ASP A 59 -19.90 7.09 13.35
CA ASP A 59 -20.99 6.77 12.43
C ASP A 59 -20.68 5.64 11.42
N GLN A 60 -19.68 4.79 11.70
CA GLN A 60 -19.38 3.61 10.88
C GLN A 60 -19.07 2.39 11.76
N GLU A 61 -19.78 1.29 11.51
CA GLU A 61 -19.49 0.02 12.16
C GLU A 61 -18.67 -0.86 11.23
N VAL A 62 -17.35 -0.89 11.45
CA VAL A 62 -16.42 -1.75 10.73
C VAL A 62 -15.81 -2.72 11.72
N SER A 63 -16.32 -3.95 11.76
CA SER A 63 -15.79 -5.01 12.61
C SER A 63 -15.96 -6.40 11.98
N GLU A 64 -15.08 -7.31 12.33
CA GLU A 64 -15.20 -8.73 11.97
C GLU A 64 -14.70 -9.58 13.15
N ILE A 65 -15.37 -10.71 13.41
CA ILE A 65 -14.91 -11.73 14.35
C ILE A 65 -14.92 -13.08 13.64
N LYS A 66 -13.77 -13.73 13.61
CA LYS A 66 -13.57 -15.01 12.92
C LYS A 66 -12.94 -16.04 13.85
N LYS A 67 -13.38 -17.30 13.70
CA LYS A 67 -12.70 -18.44 14.29
C LYS A 67 -11.50 -18.81 13.43
N LEU A 68 -10.32 -18.85 14.02
CA LEU A 68 -9.08 -19.24 13.35
C LEU A 68 -9.06 -20.75 13.09
N THR A 69 -8.51 -21.12 11.94
CA THR A 69 -8.01 -22.46 11.63
C THR A 69 -6.55 -22.55 12.09
N SER A 70 -6.10 -23.74 12.46
CA SER A 70 -4.77 -23.99 13.03
C SER A 70 -3.66 -24.12 11.98
N GLU A 71 -3.79 -23.46 10.84
CA GLU A 71 -2.82 -23.56 9.74
C GLU A 71 -1.87 -22.37 9.78
N ASP A 72 -0.58 -22.64 9.59
CA ASP A 72 0.40 -21.60 9.35
C ASP A 72 0.10 -20.94 7.99
N ARG A 73 0.13 -19.61 7.97
CA ARG A 73 -0.27 -18.82 6.80
C ARG A 73 0.89 -17.89 6.43
N PRO A 74 1.63 -18.18 5.35
CA PRO A 74 2.71 -17.30 4.93
C PRO A 74 2.16 -15.95 4.49
N VAL A 75 2.86 -14.88 4.83
CA VAL A 75 2.56 -13.51 4.43
C VAL A 75 3.27 -13.22 3.12
N TRP A 76 2.52 -12.82 2.10
CA TRP A 76 3.08 -12.41 0.81
C TRP A 76 2.88 -10.93 0.58
N TYR A 77 3.95 -10.23 0.21
CA TYR A 77 3.86 -8.86 -0.30
C TYR A 77 3.70 -8.90 -1.81
N ILE A 78 2.67 -8.22 -2.31
CA ILE A 78 2.39 -8.14 -3.75
C ILE A 78 2.42 -6.66 -4.16
N PHE A 79 3.37 -6.32 -5.02
CA PHE A 79 3.58 -4.95 -5.49
C PHE A 79 3.05 -4.78 -6.91
N SER A 80 2.01 -3.97 -7.05
CA SER A 80 1.46 -3.58 -8.35
C SER A 80 2.34 -2.57 -9.07
N GLY A 81 2.21 -2.47 -10.40
CA GLY A 81 3.01 -1.56 -11.22
C GLY A 81 2.29 -0.27 -11.63
N MET A 82 2.65 0.25 -12.80
CA MET A 82 1.96 1.39 -13.42
C MET A 82 0.46 1.12 -13.60
N GLY A 83 -0.37 2.14 -13.45
CA GLY A 83 -1.84 2.06 -13.56
C GLY A 83 -2.54 2.12 -12.20
N THR A 84 -1.80 2.07 -11.09
CA THR A 84 -2.35 2.19 -9.73
C THR A 84 -2.36 3.61 -9.19
N GLN A 85 -1.79 4.58 -9.90
CA GLN A 85 -1.76 5.97 -9.49
C GLN A 85 -3.14 6.62 -9.57
N TRP A 86 -3.43 7.50 -8.62
CA TRP A 86 -4.62 8.37 -8.62
C TRP A 86 -4.30 9.68 -7.87
N PRO A 87 -5.01 10.78 -8.16
CA PRO A 87 -4.76 12.07 -7.49
C PRO A 87 -4.90 11.95 -5.97
N CYS A 88 -3.99 12.56 -5.22
CA CYS A 88 -4.00 12.56 -3.75
C CYS A 88 -3.83 11.17 -3.08
N MET A 89 -3.22 10.19 -3.76
CA MET A 89 -3.15 8.80 -3.27
C MET A 89 -2.51 8.59 -1.88
N ALA A 90 -1.69 9.53 -1.41
CA ALA A 90 -1.07 9.47 -0.09
C ALA A 90 -1.81 10.27 0.99
N LYS A 91 -2.73 11.17 0.59
CA LYS A 91 -3.26 12.25 1.45
C LYS A 91 -3.78 11.78 2.80
N GLN A 92 -4.53 10.68 2.84
CA GLN A 92 -5.11 10.17 4.08
C GLN A 92 -4.05 9.49 4.96
N LEU A 93 -3.12 8.75 4.36
CA LEU A 93 -2.07 8.02 5.08
C LEU A 93 -0.97 8.95 5.61
N MET A 94 -0.85 10.19 5.12
CA MET A 94 0.01 11.22 5.72
C MET A 94 -0.34 11.57 7.17
N ASN A 95 -1.50 11.13 7.68
CA ASN A 95 -1.82 11.25 9.10
C ASN A 95 -1.10 10.19 9.96
N LEU A 96 -0.52 9.15 9.37
CA LEU A 96 0.29 8.14 10.06
C LEU A 96 1.76 8.55 10.01
N GLU A 97 2.40 8.70 11.16
CA GLU A 97 3.78 9.24 11.21
C GLU A 97 4.80 8.36 10.50
N ALA A 98 4.69 7.03 10.59
CA ALA A 98 5.57 6.11 9.86
C ALA A 98 5.51 6.34 8.34
N PHE A 99 4.28 6.48 7.81
CA PHE A 99 4.06 6.77 6.39
C PHE A 99 4.55 8.19 6.03
N ALA A 100 4.17 9.20 6.81
CA ALA A 100 4.52 10.59 6.54
C ALA A 100 6.04 10.83 6.60
N SER A 101 6.72 10.26 7.59
CA SER A 101 8.18 10.31 7.70
C SER A 101 8.85 9.67 6.48
N SER A 102 8.35 8.52 6.03
CA SER A 102 8.85 7.85 4.82
C SER A 102 8.70 8.70 3.55
N ILE A 103 7.55 9.34 3.37
CA ILE A 103 7.31 10.26 2.25
C ILE A 103 8.23 11.48 2.33
N ARG A 104 8.43 12.08 3.52
CA ARG A 104 9.34 13.22 3.69
C ARG A 104 10.79 12.84 3.34
N ARG A 105 11.28 11.67 3.80
CA ARG A 105 12.61 11.16 3.41
C ARG A 105 12.72 10.99 1.90
N SER A 106 11.68 10.43 1.28
CA SER A 106 11.61 10.24 -0.17
C SER A 106 11.59 11.57 -0.94
N ALA A 107 10.93 12.59 -0.40
CA ALA A 107 10.85 13.92 -1.02
C ALA A 107 12.22 14.61 -1.06
N GLU A 108 13.03 14.48 0.00
CA GLU A 108 14.37 15.06 0.02
C GLU A 108 15.30 14.46 -1.06
N VAL A 109 15.14 13.18 -1.41
CA VAL A 109 15.89 12.53 -2.51
C VAL A 109 15.53 13.14 -3.87
N LEU A 110 14.27 13.54 -4.06
CA LEU A 110 13.75 14.00 -5.35
C LEU A 110 13.86 15.53 -5.53
N LYS A 111 14.12 16.26 -4.44
CA LYS A 111 14.27 17.72 -4.43
C LYS A 111 15.36 18.24 -5.39
N PRO A 112 16.56 17.62 -5.52
CA PRO A 112 17.56 18.03 -6.51
C PRO A 112 17.10 17.94 -7.97
N TYR A 113 16.05 17.15 -8.23
CA TYR A 113 15.48 16.95 -9.56
C TYR A 113 14.28 17.86 -9.84
N GLY A 114 13.99 18.82 -8.94
CA GLY A 114 12.92 19.80 -9.10
C GLY A 114 11.52 19.23 -8.86
N LEU A 115 11.41 18.10 -8.15
CA LEU A 115 10.14 17.43 -7.90
C LEU A 115 9.67 17.64 -6.46
N ASP A 116 8.46 18.18 -6.29
CA ASP A 116 7.78 18.23 -4.99
C ASP A 116 6.94 16.97 -4.80
N LEU A 117 7.59 15.91 -4.27
CA LEU A 117 6.92 14.64 -4.04
C LEU A 117 5.70 14.76 -3.13
N THR A 118 5.79 15.58 -2.08
CA THR A 118 4.69 15.68 -1.11
C THR A 118 3.46 16.25 -1.79
N ASP A 119 3.60 17.36 -2.52
CA ASP A 119 2.49 17.96 -3.26
C ASP A 119 1.92 17.01 -4.32
N MET A 120 2.79 16.32 -5.07
CA MET A 120 2.41 15.32 -6.07
C MET A 120 1.46 14.26 -5.51
N VAL A 121 1.77 13.73 -4.33
CA VAL A 121 1.02 12.62 -3.72
C VAL A 121 -0.13 13.06 -2.81
N THR A 122 -0.16 14.31 -2.32
CA THR A 122 -1.22 14.79 -1.40
C THR A 122 -2.25 15.72 -2.03
N ASN A 123 -1.85 16.56 -2.98
CA ASN A 123 -2.72 17.54 -3.63
C ASN A 123 -3.01 17.18 -5.08
N GLY A 124 -2.29 16.20 -5.63
CA GLY A 124 -2.46 15.79 -7.02
C GLY A 124 -1.91 16.81 -8.01
N GLY A 125 -1.06 17.76 -7.56
CA GLY A 125 -0.53 18.89 -8.33
C GLY A 125 0.27 18.53 -9.58
N THR A 126 0.37 17.24 -9.91
CA THR A 126 1.02 16.76 -11.15
C THR A 126 0.37 15.49 -11.71
N ILE A 127 -0.76 15.04 -11.14
CA ILE A 127 -1.53 13.86 -11.60
C ILE A 127 -2.77 14.30 -12.42
N GLU A 128 -3.00 15.61 -12.57
CA GLU A 128 -4.05 16.13 -13.45
C GLU A 128 -3.61 16.18 -14.93
N SER A 129 -4.23 15.29 -15.71
CA SER A 129 -4.70 15.49 -17.08
C SER A 129 -3.74 15.99 -18.15
N ASN A 130 -2.44 15.67 -18.09
CA ASN A 130 -1.68 15.46 -19.31
C ASN A 130 -0.88 14.17 -19.20
N SER A 131 -0.90 13.39 -20.27
CA SER A 131 -0.08 12.21 -20.53
C SER A 131 1.44 12.47 -20.48
N SER A 132 1.88 13.63 -20.00
CA SER A 132 3.23 14.18 -20.11
C SER A 132 4.05 14.20 -18.80
N ASN A 133 3.68 13.45 -17.75
CA ASN A 133 4.58 13.29 -16.61
C ASN A 133 4.71 11.87 -16.04
N VAL A 134 5.20 10.95 -16.89
CA VAL A 134 5.57 9.59 -16.49
C VAL A 134 6.57 9.55 -15.34
N ILE A 135 7.46 10.54 -15.24
CA ILE A 135 8.42 10.67 -14.13
C ILE A 135 7.67 10.80 -12.81
N SER A 136 6.73 11.76 -12.72
CA SER A 136 5.90 11.94 -11.54
C SER A 136 5.14 10.68 -11.16
N VAL A 137 4.59 9.94 -12.13
CA VAL A 137 3.88 8.68 -11.87
C VAL A 137 4.81 7.62 -11.28
N PHE A 138 6.00 7.43 -11.86
CA PHE A 138 6.95 6.42 -11.39
C PHE A 138 7.47 6.72 -9.99
N VAL A 139 7.94 7.94 -9.75
CA VAL A 139 8.48 8.29 -8.43
C VAL A 139 7.39 8.28 -7.35
N SER A 140 6.16 8.65 -7.70
CA SER A 140 5.04 8.66 -6.75
C SER A 140 4.64 7.24 -6.34
N ILE A 141 4.53 6.31 -7.30
CA ILE A 141 4.21 4.90 -6.98
C ILE A 141 5.33 4.29 -6.14
N ALA A 142 6.58 4.50 -6.52
CA ALA A 142 7.72 3.98 -5.78
C ALA A 142 7.78 4.52 -4.34
N ALA A 143 7.62 5.83 -4.15
CA ALA A 143 7.61 6.44 -2.82
C ALA A 143 6.46 5.91 -1.94
N VAL A 144 5.26 5.74 -2.50
CA VAL A 144 4.13 5.18 -1.77
C VAL A 144 4.37 3.71 -1.40
N GLN A 145 4.95 2.91 -2.29
CA GLN A 145 5.31 1.52 -1.97
C GLN A 145 6.34 1.43 -0.85
N VAL A 146 7.37 2.27 -0.88
CA VAL A 146 8.36 2.40 0.22
C VAL A 146 7.67 2.75 1.54
N ALA A 147 6.78 3.76 1.52
CA ALA A 147 6.06 4.19 2.72
C ALA A 147 5.08 3.12 3.26
N LEU A 148 4.45 2.33 2.39
CA LEU A 148 3.60 1.21 2.81
C LEU A 148 4.43 0.08 3.46
N VAL A 149 5.62 -0.23 2.91
CA VAL A 149 6.54 -1.20 3.53
C VAL A 149 6.99 -0.71 4.92
N ASP A 150 7.33 0.58 5.05
CA ASP A 150 7.71 1.15 6.35
C ASP A 150 6.58 1.02 7.38
N VAL A 151 5.32 1.24 6.98
CA VAL A 151 4.16 1.05 7.86
C VAL A 151 4.01 -0.41 8.28
N LEU A 152 4.16 -1.37 7.35
CA LEU A 152 4.05 -2.79 7.66
C LEU A 152 5.16 -3.26 8.61
N ASN A 153 6.39 -2.77 8.41
CA ASN A 153 7.53 -3.04 9.27
C ASN A 153 7.32 -2.46 10.69
N GLU A 154 6.80 -1.24 10.80
CA GLU A 154 6.50 -0.58 12.09
C GLU A 154 5.51 -1.41 12.94
N ILE A 155 4.55 -2.07 12.30
CA ILE A 155 3.58 -2.95 12.98
C ILE A 155 4.02 -4.42 13.06
N GLY A 156 5.26 -4.72 12.67
CA GLY A 156 5.89 -6.04 12.82
C GLY A 156 5.41 -7.10 11.84
N ILE A 157 4.80 -6.72 10.71
CA ILE A 157 4.43 -7.65 9.64
C ILE A 157 5.60 -7.75 8.68
N ILE A 158 6.22 -8.93 8.60
CA ILE A 158 7.30 -9.24 7.64
C ILE A 158 6.82 -10.27 6.62
N PRO A 159 7.27 -10.20 5.35
CA PRO A 159 6.86 -11.16 4.33
C PRO A 159 7.67 -12.46 4.41
N ASP A 160 7.00 -13.59 4.15
CA ASP A 160 7.61 -14.87 3.81
C ASP A 160 7.89 -15.00 2.29
N GLY A 161 7.19 -14.20 1.48
CA GLY A 161 7.38 -14.14 0.03
C GLY A 161 7.03 -12.78 -0.56
N ILE A 162 7.66 -12.44 -1.67
CA ILE A 162 7.54 -11.12 -2.31
C ILE A 162 7.38 -11.31 -3.82
N ILE A 163 6.41 -10.64 -4.43
CA ILE A 163 6.19 -10.63 -5.88
C ILE A 163 5.89 -9.21 -6.35
N GLY A 164 6.54 -8.80 -7.45
CA GLY A 164 6.34 -7.51 -8.08
C GLY A 164 5.88 -7.66 -9.52
N HIS A 165 4.99 -6.77 -9.95
CA HIS A 165 4.57 -6.68 -11.33
C HIS A 165 5.14 -5.42 -11.99
N SER A 166 6.06 -5.58 -12.95
CA SER A 166 6.70 -4.48 -13.68
C SER A 166 7.32 -3.45 -12.73
N MET A 167 6.78 -2.23 -12.64
CA MET A 167 7.30 -1.22 -11.70
C MET A 167 7.24 -1.66 -10.23
N GLY A 168 6.35 -2.59 -9.88
CA GLY A 168 6.25 -3.13 -8.52
C GLY A 168 7.49 -3.92 -8.07
N GLU A 169 8.35 -4.36 -8.99
CA GLU A 169 9.64 -4.99 -8.63
C GLU A 169 10.55 -4.06 -7.82
N LEU A 170 10.41 -2.74 -8.00
CA LEU A 170 11.12 -1.75 -7.18
C LEU A 170 10.67 -1.79 -5.72
N GLY A 171 9.37 -1.94 -5.46
CA GLY A 171 8.84 -2.15 -4.12
C GLY A 171 9.34 -3.48 -3.51
N CYS A 172 9.53 -4.51 -4.34
CA CYS A 172 10.08 -5.79 -3.90
C CYS A 172 11.52 -5.65 -3.41
N ALA A 173 12.37 -4.99 -4.20
CA ALA A 173 13.76 -4.77 -3.87
C ALA A 173 13.96 -3.87 -2.63
N TYR A 174 12.99 -3.01 -2.31
CA TYR A 174 12.98 -2.32 -1.03
C TYR A 174 12.58 -3.25 0.12
N ALA A 175 11.53 -4.04 -0.07
CA ALA A 175 10.99 -4.94 0.97
C ALA A 175 11.93 -6.09 1.33
N ASP A 176 12.73 -6.59 0.37
CA ASP A 176 13.75 -7.63 0.62
C ASP A 176 15.10 -7.07 1.11
N GLY A 177 15.25 -5.74 1.16
CA GLY A 177 16.46 -5.05 1.61
C GLY A 177 17.60 -4.97 0.59
N SER A 178 17.38 -5.39 -0.66
CA SER A 178 18.39 -5.32 -1.72
C SER A 178 18.70 -3.91 -2.17
N LEU A 179 17.72 -3.01 -2.13
CA LEU A 179 17.85 -1.61 -2.52
C LEU A 179 17.31 -0.65 -1.45
N THR A 180 17.99 0.48 -1.28
CA THR A 180 17.54 1.55 -0.39
C THR A 180 16.40 2.34 -1.02
N ALA A 181 15.61 3.06 -0.19
CA ALA A 181 14.58 3.97 -0.68
C ALA A 181 15.13 4.99 -1.69
N GLU A 182 16.32 5.54 -1.43
CA GLU A 182 17.00 6.47 -2.34
C GLU A 182 17.27 5.81 -3.70
N GLN A 183 17.87 4.62 -3.73
CA GLN A 183 18.15 3.91 -4.97
C GLN A 183 16.87 3.64 -5.77
N ILE A 184 15.80 3.21 -5.11
CA ILE A 184 14.50 2.95 -5.73
C ILE A 184 13.90 4.22 -6.37
N LEU A 185 14.00 5.36 -5.69
CA LEU A 185 13.51 6.64 -6.20
C LEU A 185 14.32 7.14 -7.38
N LEU A 186 15.65 7.00 -7.32
CA LEU A 186 16.55 7.38 -8.42
C LEU A 186 16.36 6.49 -9.65
N ILE A 187 16.15 5.19 -9.47
CA ILE A 187 15.82 4.25 -10.56
C ILE A 187 14.48 4.63 -11.19
N SER A 188 13.47 4.92 -10.35
CA SER A 188 12.15 5.37 -10.83
C SER A 188 12.23 6.66 -11.64
N TYR A 189 12.98 7.64 -11.14
CA TYR A 189 13.23 8.91 -11.83
C TYR A 189 13.94 8.67 -13.17
N GLY A 190 15.05 7.93 -13.15
CA GLY A 190 15.86 7.64 -14.34
C GLY A 190 15.08 6.87 -15.40
N ARG A 191 14.25 5.90 -14.99
CA ARG A 191 13.38 5.13 -15.90
C ARG A 191 12.33 6.02 -16.56
N GLY A 192 11.72 6.94 -15.80
CA GLY A 192 10.76 7.90 -16.35
C GLY A 192 11.46 8.88 -17.31
N LYS A 193 12.63 9.37 -16.93
CA LYS A 193 13.43 10.31 -17.72
C LYS A 193 13.87 9.70 -19.05
N ALA A 194 14.37 8.46 -19.03
CA ALA A 194 14.72 7.73 -20.23
C ALA A 194 13.53 7.56 -21.19
N LEU A 195 12.32 7.32 -20.68
CA LEU A 195 11.13 7.22 -21.51
C LEU A 195 10.78 8.56 -22.19
N VAL A 196 10.85 9.66 -21.44
CA VAL A 196 10.62 11.01 -21.97
C VAL A 196 11.66 11.36 -23.03
N ASP A 197 12.93 11.07 -22.77
CA ASP A 197 14.05 11.43 -23.65
C ASP A 197 14.10 10.57 -24.92
N SER A 198 13.52 9.36 -24.89
CA SER A 198 13.51 8.44 -26.04
C SER A 198 12.57 8.86 -27.17
N ASN A 199 11.62 9.77 -26.92
CA ASN A 199 10.63 10.25 -27.90
C ASN A 199 10.01 9.13 -28.76
N LEU A 200 9.59 8.05 -28.09
CA LEU A 200 9.02 6.87 -28.75
C LEU A 200 7.70 7.21 -29.44
N GLU A 201 7.37 6.45 -30.48
CA GLU A 201 6.05 6.50 -31.12
C GLU A 201 4.93 6.20 -30.10
N ALA A 202 3.74 6.77 -30.36
CA ALA A 202 2.60 6.60 -29.48
C ALA A 202 2.20 5.12 -29.37
N GLY A 203 2.13 4.61 -28.13
CA GLY A 203 1.69 3.26 -27.81
C GLY A 203 0.64 3.24 -26.71
N ALA A 204 -0.08 2.12 -26.59
CA ALA A 204 -1.09 1.90 -25.55
C ALA A 204 -1.06 0.45 -25.07
N MET A 205 -1.50 0.22 -23.83
CA MET A 205 -1.62 -1.11 -23.22
C MET A 205 -3.04 -1.30 -22.70
N ALA A 206 -3.56 -2.53 -22.82
CA ALA A 206 -4.89 -2.91 -22.31
C ALA A 206 -4.85 -4.30 -21.69
N ALA A 207 -5.55 -4.49 -20.56
CA ALA A 207 -5.74 -5.81 -19.97
C ALA A 207 -6.91 -6.53 -20.68
N LEU A 208 -6.65 -7.73 -21.20
CA LEU A 208 -7.64 -8.54 -21.92
C LEU A 208 -7.91 -9.84 -21.16
N GLY A 209 -9.17 -10.12 -20.84
CA GLY A 209 -9.59 -11.31 -20.09
C GLY A 209 -9.73 -12.59 -20.94
N LYS A 210 -8.91 -12.79 -21.99
CA LYS A 210 -9.02 -13.96 -22.90
C LYS A 210 -7.66 -14.65 -23.14
N TYR A 211 -7.72 -15.95 -23.44
CA TYR A 211 -6.57 -16.83 -23.70
C TYR A 211 -5.65 -16.31 -24.82
N ALA A 212 -4.38 -16.75 -24.77
CA ALA A 212 -3.27 -16.29 -25.62
C ALA A 212 -3.55 -16.20 -27.14
N TYR A 213 -4.43 -17.04 -27.70
CA TYR A 213 -4.77 -17.04 -29.14
C TYR A 213 -5.47 -15.75 -29.62
N VAL A 214 -6.04 -14.95 -28.72
CA VAL A 214 -6.70 -13.69 -29.06
C VAL A 214 -5.69 -12.57 -29.31
N ILE A 215 -4.47 -12.68 -28.77
CA ILE A 215 -3.39 -11.69 -28.94
C ILE A 215 -2.99 -11.60 -30.42
N ASP A 216 -2.85 -12.75 -31.10
CA ASP A 216 -2.50 -12.79 -32.53
C ASP A 216 -3.57 -12.15 -33.42
N ILE A 217 -4.86 -12.34 -33.09
CA ILE A 217 -5.98 -11.73 -33.82
C ILE A 217 -6.00 -10.22 -33.61
N PHE A 218 -5.83 -9.73 -32.38
CA PHE A 218 -5.78 -8.30 -32.10
C PHE A 218 -4.61 -7.61 -32.81
N ALA A 219 -3.42 -8.22 -32.78
CA ALA A 219 -2.26 -7.72 -33.51
C ALA A 219 -2.52 -7.65 -35.02
N SER A 220 -3.13 -8.69 -35.62
CA SER A 220 -3.40 -8.70 -37.06
C SER A 220 -4.47 -7.71 -37.55
N THR A 221 -5.32 -7.18 -36.65
CA THR A 221 -6.48 -6.35 -37.00
C THR A 221 -6.30 -4.88 -36.64
N MET A 222 -5.69 -4.55 -35.49
CA MET A 222 -5.49 -3.15 -35.05
C MET A 222 -4.37 -2.43 -35.82
N PHE A 223 -3.30 -3.13 -36.21
CA PHE A 223 -2.20 -2.52 -36.98
C PHE A 223 -2.52 -2.27 -38.47
N LYS A 224 -3.74 -2.59 -38.93
CA LYS A 224 -4.23 -2.32 -40.30
C LYS A 224 -5.14 -1.08 -40.40
N LEU A 225 -5.43 -0.43 -39.29
CA LEU A 225 -6.22 0.81 -39.24
C LEU A 225 -5.27 2.01 -39.04
N ASN A 226 -4.47 2.30 -40.06
CA ASN A 226 -3.84 3.61 -40.32
C ASN A 226 -3.51 3.69 -41.81
#